data_AF-A0A2H5FH72-F1
#
_entry.id   AF-A0A2H5FH72-F1
#
_cell.length_a   1.000
_cell.length_b   1.000
_cell.length_c   1.000
_cell.angle_alpha   90.00
_cell.angle_beta   90.00
_cell.angle_gamma   90.00
#
_symmetry.space_group_name_H-M   'P 1'
#
loop_
_entity.id
_entity.type
_entity.pdbx_description
1 polymer ?
#
loop_
_entity_poly.entity_id
_entity_poly.type
_entity_poly.pdbx_seq_one_letter_code
_entity_poly.pdbx_strand_id
1 'polypeptide(L)'
;MDFTRIFFLIIFLFIGTLRETQAEETDQFTLPPQELQDIGSITSSRLYDVIKQVIAQTNSEIQMLLPRAQRSRHAASQLALRQNGTYIADLVYKHTGPGFPRWLRRIPKESKPIFYKEARPWKTVYWLVFSQSPLFVIGLAPTINMYGYYFGTDKLGHFFMMGHTYYRIYMYYLNHGKSAQQAHAAVVLYGQFLEQTYLGTLINGVYSNADLAGNYAGWKFYMNLTQSVKIGDRTHPSLLVLNEGKWEFSKLVNREMLLKPYLSDNLNEAFNPCRYSFMRGQIRRQVKKRCDAWIKREGLTQQIVQEKLEETSRWHGENYGHWLPTDNAVTLNACFGGQ
;
A
#
# COMPACT_ATOMS: atom_id res chain seq x y z
N MET A 1 -23.23 -7.25 21.71
CA MET A 1 -23.67 -8.00 20.51
C MET A 1 -23.86 -7.11 19.26
N ASP A 2 -23.73 -5.77 19.37
CA ASP A 2 -24.02 -4.88 18.22
C ASP A 2 -22.82 -4.52 17.33
N PHE A 3 -21.58 -4.67 17.82
CA PHE A 3 -20.38 -4.41 17.02
C PHE A 3 -20.24 -5.35 15.81
N THR A 4 -20.61 -6.61 16.00
CA THR A 4 -20.47 -7.64 14.97
C THR A 4 -21.42 -7.37 13.80
N ARG A 5 -22.64 -6.91 14.07
CA ARG A 5 -23.66 -6.66 13.03
C ARG A 5 -23.37 -5.41 12.19
N ILE A 6 -22.86 -4.34 12.80
CA ILE A 6 -22.46 -3.12 12.08
C ILE A 6 -21.21 -3.38 11.22
N PHE A 7 -20.26 -4.17 11.74
CA PHE A 7 -19.09 -4.61 10.99
C PHE A 7 -19.46 -5.39 9.72
N PHE A 8 -20.39 -6.34 9.81
CA PHE A 8 -20.88 -7.08 8.64
C PHE A 8 -21.64 -6.22 7.63
N LEU A 9 -22.42 -5.22 8.08
CA LEU A 9 -23.16 -4.31 7.21
C LEU A 9 -22.26 -3.37 6.41
N ILE A 10 -21.18 -2.86 7.02
CA ILE A 10 -20.16 -2.07 6.32
C ILE A 10 -19.43 -2.93 5.30
N ILE A 11 -19.04 -4.16 5.67
CA ILE A 11 -18.40 -5.10 4.75
C ILE A 11 -19.29 -5.36 3.52
N PHE A 12 -20.59 -5.64 3.70
CA PHE A 12 -21.50 -5.95 2.60
C PHE A 12 -21.75 -4.79 1.62
N LEU A 13 -21.74 -3.54 2.09
CA LEU A 13 -21.98 -2.36 1.24
C LEU A 13 -20.81 -2.03 0.30
N PHE A 14 -19.60 -2.56 0.54
CA PHE A 14 -18.42 -2.32 -0.32
C PHE A 14 -18.13 -3.44 -1.32
N ILE A 15 -18.75 -4.62 -1.17
CA ILE A 15 -18.53 -5.81 -2.03
C ILE A 15 -19.00 -5.58 -3.49
N GLY A 16 -19.95 -4.67 -3.73
CA GLY A 16 -20.59 -4.49 -5.05
C GLY A 16 -19.77 -3.81 -6.14
N THR A 17 -18.51 -3.41 -5.91
CA THR A 17 -17.75 -2.56 -6.86
C THR A 17 -16.41 -3.13 -7.36
N LEU A 18 -16.00 -4.32 -6.90
CA LEU A 18 -14.72 -4.91 -7.29
C LEU A 18 -14.88 -5.84 -8.50
N ARG A 19 -14.79 -5.28 -9.71
CA ARG A 19 -14.85 -6.04 -10.98
C ARG A 19 -13.64 -5.86 -11.91
N GLU A 20 -12.49 -5.43 -11.39
CA GLU A 20 -11.22 -5.54 -12.11
C GLU A 20 -10.33 -6.55 -11.38
N THR A 21 -10.20 -7.76 -11.91
CA THR A 21 -9.21 -8.75 -11.48
C THR A 21 -7.82 -8.19 -11.72
N GLN A 22 -7.22 -7.60 -10.69
CA GLN A 22 -5.83 -7.15 -10.73
C GLN A 22 -4.92 -8.27 -10.26
N ALA A 23 -3.66 -8.23 -10.70
CA ALA A 23 -2.60 -9.09 -10.19
C ALA A 23 -2.48 -8.90 -8.67
N GLU A 24 -2.68 -9.95 -7.88
CA GLU A 24 -2.72 -9.86 -6.41
C GLU A 24 -1.38 -10.21 -5.73
N GLU A 25 -0.41 -10.77 -6.48
CA GLU A 25 0.84 -11.28 -5.91
C GLU A 25 2.03 -10.94 -6.81
N THR A 26 3.22 -10.83 -6.23
CA THR A 26 4.48 -10.66 -6.98
C THR A 26 5.43 -11.82 -6.70
N ASP A 27 6.41 -12.04 -7.58
CA ASP A 27 7.57 -12.88 -7.26
C ASP A 27 8.79 -11.99 -7.09
N GLN A 28 9.07 -11.65 -5.83
CA GLN A 28 10.23 -10.84 -5.48
C GLN A 28 11.45 -11.66 -5.07
N PHE A 29 11.29 -12.97 -4.88
CA PHE A 29 12.43 -13.87 -4.67
C PHE A 29 13.24 -14.06 -5.95
N THR A 30 12.61 -13.90 -7.12
CA THR A 30 13.30 -13.81 -8.41
C THR A 30 13.79 -12.39 -8.65
N LEU A 31 15.11 -12.17 -8.48
CA LEU A 31 15.71 -10.86 -8.72
C LEU A 31 15.65 -10.47 -10.21
N PRO A 32 15.38 -9.19 -10.55
CA PRO A 32 15.54 -8.66 -11.90
C PRO A 32 16.95 -8.97 -12.43
N PRO A 33 17.14 -9.31 -13.72
CA PRO A 33 18.45 -9.65 -14.27
C PRO A 33 19.43 -8.48 -14.27
N GLN A 34 18.92 -7.25 -14.22
CA GLN A 34 19.65 -6.00 -14.11
C GLN A 34 18.86 -5.04 -13.23
N GLU A 35 19.53 -4.01 -12.72
CA GLU A 35 18.90 -2.97 -11.89
C GLU A 35 17.74 -2.29 -12.64
N LEU A 36 16.66 -2.03 -11.92
CA LEU A 36 15.51 -1.31 -12.46
C LEU A 36 15.73 0.20 -12.34
N GLN A 37 15.19 0.95 -13.30
CA GLN A 37 15.12 2.41 -13.22
C GLN A 37 14.38 2.79 -11.94
N ASP A 38 14.99 3.66 -11.14
CA ASP A 38 14.32 4.22 -9.98
C ASP A 38 13.29 5.26 -10.45
N ILE A 39 12.00 4.95 -10.27
CA ILE A 39 10.91 5.82 -10.69
C ILE A 39 10.33 6.64 -9.53
N GLY A 40 10.96 6.64 -8.35
CA GLY A 40 10.46 7.29 -7.14
C GLY A 40 10.16 8.77 -7.34
N SER A 41 11.17 9.54 -7.79
CA SER A 41 11.03 10.99 -8.00
C SER A 41 9.97 11.35 -9.04
N ILE A 42 9.95 10.62 -10.17
CA ILE A 42 8.97 10.81 -11.24
C ILE A 42 7.54 10.52 -10.74
N THR A 43 7.38 9.45 -9.96
CA THR A 43 6.09 9.04 -9.41
C THR A 43 5.56 10.07 -8.42
N SER A 44 6.40 10.55 -7.49
CA SER A 44 6.01 11.61 -6.55
C SER A 44 5.67 12.92 -7.25
N SER A 45 6.42 13.30 -8.27
CA SER A 45 6.14 14.52 -9.03
C SER A 45 4.78 14.48 -9.72
N ARG A 46 4.39 13.30 -10.23
CA ARG A 46 3.06 13.11 -10.85
C ARG A 46 1.94 13.11 -9.82
N LEU A 47 2.14 12.45 -8.67
CA LEU A 47 1.16 12.48 -7.60
C LEU A 47 0.98 13.92 -7.07
N TYR A 48 2.06 14.69 -6.97
CA TYR A 48 1.99 16.11 -6.64
C TYR A 48 1.12 16.87 -7.66
N ASP A 49 1.28 16.62 -8.96
CA ASP A 49 0.46 17.26 -9.99
C ASP A 49 -1.02 16.85 -9.90
N VAL A 50 -1.31 15.59 -9.56
CA VAL A 50 -2.67 15.11 -9.27
C VAL A 50 -3.26 15.87 -8.07
N ILE A 51 -2.53 15.95 -6.95
CA ILE A 51 -3.00 16.65 -5.75
C ILE A 51 -3.17 18.16 -6.05
N LYS A 52 -2.30 18.75 -6.87
CA LYS A 52 -2.43 20.15 -7.32
C LYS A 52 -3.74 20.39 -8.07
N GLN A 53 -4.16 19.45 -8.93
CA GLN A 53 -5.45 19.53 -9.62
C GLN A 53 -6.63 19.45 -8.63
N VAL A 54 -6.54 18.55 -7.63
CA VAL A 54 -7.53 18.42 -6.56
C VAL A 54 -7.67 19.71 -5.75
N ILE A 55 -6.56 20.34 -5.39
CA ILE A 55 -6.54 21.64 -4.69
C ILE A 55 -7.21 22.71 -5.54
N ALA A 56 -6.82 22.83 -6.82
CA ALA A 56 -7.36 23.83 -7.72
C ALA A 56 -8.88 23.68 -7.91
N GLN A 57 -9.36 22.44 -8.08
CA GLN A 57 -10.78 22.12 -8.15
C GLN A 57 -11.49 22.54 -6.85
N THR A 58 -10.97 22.13 -5.69
CA THR A 58 -11.60 22.41 -4.40
C THR A 58 -11.65 23.90 -4.10
N ASN A 59 -10.58 24.63 -4.37
CA ASN A 59 -10.53 26.07 -4.15
C ASN A 59 -11.49 26.84 -5.07
N SER A 60 -11.67 26.40 -6.32
CA SER A 60 -12.68 26.96 -7.22
C SER A 60 -14.10 26.75 -6.67
N GLU A 61 -14.40 25.54 -6.18
CA GLU A 61 -15.68 25.24 -5.53
C GLU A 61 -15.92 26.09 -4.28
N ILE A 62 -14.90 26.26 -3.43
CA ILE A 62 -14.96 27.14 -2.26
C ILE A 62 -15.28 28.58 -2.67
N GLN A 63 -14.57 29.11 -3.66
CA GLN A 63 -14.77 30.49 -4.13
C GLN A 63 -16.21 30.73 -4.63
N MET A 64 -16.80 29.75 -5.33
CA MET A 64 -18.19 29.84 -5.78
C MET A 64 -19.21 29.74 -4.62
N LEU A 65 -18.88 29.00 -3.56
CA LEU A 65 -19.77 28.78 -2.42
C LEU A 65 -19.75 29.94 -1.41
N LEU A 66 -18.62 30.65 -1.26
CA LEU A 66 -18.45 31.74 -0.29
C LEU A 66 -19.60 32.79 -0.28
N PRO A 67 -19.96 33.44 -1.41
CA PRO A 67 -21.05 34.42 -1.39
C PRO A 67 -22.43 33.79 -1.12
N ARG A 68 -22.62 32.52 -1.51
CA ARG A 68 -23.89 31.80 -1.34
C ARG A 68 -24.08 31.31 0.10
N ALA A 69 -22.99 30.98 0.80
CA ALA A 69 -23.01 30.51 2.18
C ALA A 69 -23.60 31.53 3.16
N GLN A 70 -23.48 32.83 2.86
CA GLN A 70 -24.08 33.90 3.66
C GLN A 70 -25.62 33.89 3.61
N ARG A 71 -26.22 33.34 2.55
CA ARG A 71 -27.67 33.39 2.29
C ARG A 71 -28.36 32.03 2.34
N SER A 72 -27.60 30.94 2.39
CA SER A 72 -28.13 29.58 2.32
C SER A 72 -27.39 28.64 3.26
N ARG A 73 -28.14 28.00 4.16
CA ARG A 73 -27.64 26.93 5.05
C ARG A 73 -27.06 25.76 4.26
N HIS A 74 -27.66 25.42 3.13
CA HIS A 74 -27.14 24.36 2.26
C HIS A 74 -25.78 24.74 1.68
N ALA A 75 -25.61 25.96 1.16
CA ALA A 75 -24.33 26.42 0.65
C ALA A 75 -23.25 26.50 1.75
N ALA A 76 -23.62 26.91 2.97
CA ALA A 76 -22.71 26.89 4.11
C ALA A 76 -22.26 25.47 4.49
N SER A 77 -23.18 24.49 4.47
CA SER A 77 -22.84 23.08 4.68
C SER A 77 -21.93 22.52 3.58
N GLN A 78 -22.20 22.86 2.32
CA GLN A 78 -21.33 22.45 1.20
C GLN A 78 -19.93 23.08 1.31
N LEU A 79 -19.83 24.34 1.73
CA LEU A 79 -18.56 25.02 1.97
C LEU A 79 -17.75 24.33 3.07
N ALA A 80 -18.39 24.05 4.22
CA ALA A 80 -17.76 23.33 5.32
C ALA A 80 -17.26 21.94 4.89
N LEU A 81 -17.99 21.24 4.01
CA LEU A 81 -17.55 19.98 3.44
C LEU A 81 -16.25 20.13 2.62
N ARG A 82 -16.12 21.17 1.77
CA ARG A 82 -14.90 21.40 0.95
C ARG A 82 -13.70 21.79 1.81
N GLN A 83 -13.94 22.37 2.98
CA GLN A 83 -12.91 22.70 3.96
C GLN A 83 -12.55 21.51 4.87
N ASN A 84 -13.22 20.37 4.72
CA ASN A 84 -12.93 19.16 5.50
C ASN A 84 -11.85 18.31 4.81
N GLY A 85 -10.85 17.85 5.57
CA GLY A 85 -9.79 17.00 5.02
C GLY A 85 -10.24 15.66 4.45
N THR A 86 -11.38 15.13 4.92
CA THR A 86 -12.00 13.91 4.35
C THR A 86 -12.45 14.12 2.92
N TYR A 87 -12.99 15.30 2.58
CA TYR A 87 -13.37 15.63 1.21
C TYR A 87 -12.15 15.62 0.28
N ILE A 88 -11.05 16.23 0.74
CA ILE A 88 -9.78 16.23 -0.01
C ILE A 88 -9.27 14.81 -0.19
N ALA A 89 -9.24 13.98 0.86
CA ALA A 89 -8.80 12.59 0.77
C ALA A 89 -9.63 11.77 -0.23
N ASP A 90 -10.96 11.89 -0.18
CA ASP A 90 -11.86 11.22 -1.13
C ASP A 90 -11.63 11.69 -2.57
N LEU A 91 -11.39 12.98 -2.77
CA LEU A 91 -11.15 13.54 -4.09
C LEU A 91 -9.77 13.15 -4.63
N VAL A 92 -8.72 13.11 -3.79
CA VAL A 92 -7.41 12.55 -4.15
C VAL A 92 -7.57 11.09 -4.60
N TYR A 93 -8.27 10.26 -3.82
CA TYR A 93 -8.53 8.87 -4.21
C TYR A 93 -9.27 8.76 -5.55
N LYS A 94 -10.29 9.61 -5.78
CA LYS A 94 -11.03 9.65 -7.05
C LYS A 94 -10.12 9.91 -8.25
N HIS A 95 -9.09 10.74 -8.09
CA HIS A 95 -8.12 11.06 -9.15
C HIS A 95 -6.98 10.03 -9.27
N THR A 96 -6.57 9.38 -8.18
CA THR A 96 -5.56 8.31 -8.24
C THR A 96 -6.14 7.01 -8.79
N GLY A 97 -7.41 6.74 -8.49
CA GLY A 97 -8.16 5.57 -8.92
C GLY A 97 -7.78 4.28 -8.20
N PRO A 98 -8.54 3.19 -8.42
CA PRO A 98 -8.21 1.88 -7.90
C PRO A 98 -7.02 1.27 -8.64
N GLY A 99 -6.27 0.42 -7.93
CA GLY A 99 -5.25 -0.43 -8.54
C GLY A 99 -3.99 0.29 -9.02
N PHE A 100 -3.32 -0.28 -10.04
CA PHE A 100 -2.14 0.39 -10.61
C PHE A 100 -2.52 1.76 -11.20
N PRO A 101 -1.94 2.87 -10.68
CA PRO A 101 -2.48 4.18 -10.98
C PRO A 101 -2.36 4.57 -12.45
N ARG A 102 -3.47 5.02 -13.05
CA ARG A 102 -3.51 5.36 -14.49
C ARG A 102 -2.52 6.46 -14.86
N TRP A 103 -2.29 7.40 -13.95
CA TRP A 103 -1.33 8.50 -14.08
C TRP A 103 0.13 8.02 -14.13
N LEU A 104 0.40 6.77 -13.74
CA LEU A 104 1.74 6.16 -13.76
C LEU A 104 2.01 5.31 -15.01
N ARG A 105 1.03 5.10 -15.90
CA ARG A 105 1.17 4.16 -17.05
C ARG A 105 2.18 4.59 -18.13
N ARG A 106 2.55 5.88 -18.19
CA ARG A 106 3.44 6.42 -19.23
C ARG A 106 4.70 7.02 -18.63
N ILE A 107 5.62 6.21 -18.12
CA ILE A 107 6.90 6.70 -17.58
C ILE A 107 7.91 6.81 -18.74
N PRO A 108 8.67 7.93 -18.85
CA PRO A 108 9.75 8.02 -19.82
C PRO A 108 10.77 6.91 -19.58
N LYS A 109 10.97 6.06 -20.59
CA LYS A 109 11.94 4.98 -20.52
C LYS A 109 13.35 5.57 -20.69
N GLU A 110 14.22 5.30 -19.74
CA GLU A 110 15.64 5.60 -19.84
C GLU A 110 16.43 4.36 -20.32
N SER A 111 17.70 4.23 -19.94
CA SER A 111 18.55 3.08 -20.27
C SER A 111 18.17 1.81 -19.50
N LYS A 112 17.65 1.94 -18.28
CA LYS A 112 17.24 0.82 -17.42
C LYS A 112 15.75 0.46 -17.63
N PRO A 113 15.38 -0.82 -17.45
CA PRO A 113 13.98 -1.24 -17.49
C PRO A 113 13.24 -0.73 -16.27
N ILE A 114 11.98 -0.34 -16.43
CA ILE A 114 11.14 0.15 -15.34
C ILE A 114 10.49 -1.01 -14.57
N PHE A 115 10.03 -2.03 -15.30
CA PHE A 115 9.29 -3.16 -14.78
C PHE A 115 10.07 -4.45 -15.01
N TYR A 116 10.02 -5.37 -14.04
CA TYR A 116 10.46 -6.74 -14.23
C TYR A 116 9.37 -7.73 -13.83
N LYS A 117 9.05 -8.64 -14.74
CA LYS A 117 8.22 -9.82 -14.50
C LYS A 117 8.88 -10.98 -15.22
N GLU A 118 9.15 -12.07 -14.49
CA GLU A 118 9.68 -13.28 -15.13
C GLU A 118 8.61 -13.90 -16.02
N ALA A 119 8.91 -14.01 -17.31
CA ALA A 119 7.97 -14.48 -18.32
C ALA A 119 7.87 -16.01 -18.34
N ARG A 120 8.90 -16.72 -17.87
CA ARG A 120 8.94 -18.18 -17.88
C ARG A 120 8.40 -18.73 -16.54
N PRO A 121 7.26 -19.46 -16.52
CA PRO A 121 6.68 -19.96 -15.28
C PRO A 121 7.63 -20.84 -14.45
N TRP A 122 8.53 -21.59 -15.10
CA TRP A 122 9.53 -22.42 -14.41
C TRP A 122 10.69 -21.65 -13.78
N LYS A 123 10.76 -20.35 -14.05
CA LYS A 123 11.69 -19.40 -13.44
C LYS A 123 11.01 -18.52 -12.40
N THR A 124 9.80 -18.83 -11.93
CA THR A 124 9.19 -18.19 -10.74
C THR A 124 9.20 -19.10 -9.50
N VAL A 125 9.01 -18.54 -8.30
CA VAL A 125 8.87 -19.34 -7.07
C VAL A 125 7.62 -20.22 -7.05
N TYR A 126 6.69 -19.92 -7.95
CA TYR A 126 5.43 -20.62 -8.12
C TYR A 126 5.51 -21.78 -9.13
N TRP A 127 6.70 -22.15 -9.58
CA TRP A 127 6.86 -23.30 -10.48
C TRP A 127 6.40 -24.61 -9.83
N LEU A 128 5.43 -25.26 -10.49
CA LEU A 128 4.72 -26.46 -9.99
C LEU A 128 4.07 -26.24 -8.63
N VAL A 129 3.60 -25.02 -8.37
CA VAL A 129 2.81 -24.68 -7.20
C VAL A 129 1.35 -24.61 -7.63
N PHE A 130 0.54 -25.52 -7.08
CA PHE A 130 -0.90 -25.57 -7.24
C PHE A 130 -1.53 -24.91 -6.01
N SER A 131 -2.05 -23.70 -6.18
CA SER A 131 -2.86 -23.05 -5.16
C SER A 131 -4.32 -23.51 -5.26
N GLN A 132 -5.12 -23.12 -4.26
CA GLN A 132 -6.58 -23.33 -4.27
C GLN A 132 -7.26 -22.62 -5.45
N SER A 133 -6.58 -21.66 -6.08
CA SER A 133 -7.05 -20.95 -7.26
C SER A 133 -5.90 -20.68 -8.25
N PRO A 134 -5.60 -21.62 -9.17
CA PRO A 134 -4.40 -21.59 -10.01
C PRO A 134 -4.27 -20.34 -10.89
N LEU A 135 -5.38 -19.72 -11.28
CA LEU A 135 -5.41 -18.52 -12.12
C LEU A 135 -4.78 -17.28 -11.43
N PHE A 136 -4.83 -17.21 -10.09
CA PHE A 136 -4.33 -16.07 -9.32
C PHE A 136 -2.80 -16.07 -9.18
N VAL A 137 -2.19 -17.25 -9.10
CA VAL A 137 -0.72 -17.41 -9.00
C VAL A 137 -0.01 -17.19 -10.35
N ILE A 138 -0.74 -17.28 -11.47
CA ILE A 138 -0.21 -17.06 -12.83
C ILE A 138 -0.20 -15.57 -13.20
N GLY A 139 -1.02 -14.75 -12.53
CA GLY A 139 -1.20 -13.33 -12.79
C GLY A 139 -0.22 -12.41 -12.06
N LEU A 140 1.08 -12.74 -11.94
CA LEU A 140 2.01 -11.94 -11.11
C LEU A 140 2.11 -10.47 -11.53
N ALA A 141 2.12 -9.57 -10.55
CA ALA A 141 2.43 -8.17 -10.78
C ALA A 141 3.95 -8.00 -11.07
N PRO A 142 4.33 -7.07 -11.95
CA PRO A 142 5.74 -6.74 -12.13
C PRO A 142 6.35 -6.06 -10.89
N THR A 143 7.62 -6.34 -10.64
CA THR A 143 8.45 -5.59 -9.69
C THR A 143 8.88 -4.26 -10.30
N ILE A 144 8.87 -3.20 -9.49
CA ILE A 144 9.40 -1.86 -9.79
C ILE A 144 10.43 -1.45 -8.72
N ASN A 145 11.22 -0.42 -9.01
CA ASN A 145 12.12 0.23 -8.05
C ASN A 145 11.66 1.67 -7.78
N MET A 146 11.40 2.00 -6.51
CA MET A 146 11.12 3.37 -6.08
C MET A 146 12.00 3.71 -4.88
N TYR A 147 12.88 4.68 -5.07
CA TYR A 147 13.83 5.16 -4.08
C TYR A 147 14.75 4.08 -3.52
N GLY A 148 15.17 3.13 -4.35
CA GLY A 148 15.95 1.96 -3.98
C GLY A 148 15.14 0.80 -3.39
N TYR A 149 13.82 0.97 -3.16
CA TYR A 149 12.97 -0.12 -2.67
C TYR A 149 12.32 -0.88 -3.83
N TYR A 150 12.46 -2.19 -3.82
CA TYR A 150 11.90 -3.09 -4.82
C TYR A 150 10.59 -3.69 -4.30
N PHE A 151 9.49 -3.48 -5.02
CA PHE A 151 8.17 -4.02 -4.67
C PHE A 151 7.28 -4.23 -5.90
N GLY A 152 6.25 -5.05 -5.74
CA GLY A 152 5.26 -5.32 -6.77
C GLY A 152 4.37 -4.11 -7.10
N THR A 153 4.01 -3.92 -8.37
CA THR A 153 3.13 -2.81 -8.78
C THR A 153 1.74 -2.86 -8.13
N ASP A 154 1.29 -4.05 -7.72
CA ASP A 154 0.07 -4.29 -6.97
C ASP A 154 0.07 -3.57 -5.62
N LYS A 155 1.24 -3.42 -4.97
CA LYS A 155 1.35 -2.70 -3.68
C LYS A 155 0.96 -1.22 -3.80
N LEU A 156 1.07 -0.61 -4.99
CA LEU A 156 0.53 0.73 -5.23
C LEU A 156 -1.01 0.74 -5.24
N GLY A 157 -1.64 -0.33 -5.71
CA GLY A 157 -3.08 -0.53 -5.59
C GLY A 157 -3.50 -0.61 -4.11
N HIS A 158 -2.78 -1.39 -3.31
CA HIS A 158 -2.97 -1.45 -1.85
C HIS A 158 -2.79 -0.08 -1.20
N PHE A 159 -1.74 0.66 -1.58
CA PHE A 159 -1.48 2.00 -1.08
C PHE A 159 -2.63 2.98 -1.34
N PHE A 160 -3.11 3.10 -2.58
CA PHE A 160 -4.14 4.10 -2.91
C PHE A 160 -5.56 3.62 -2.57
N MET A 161 -5.92 2.39 -2.93
CA MET A 161 -7.28 1.88 -2.77
C MET A 161 -7.58 1.41 -1.35
N MET A 162 -6.75 0.50 -0.84
CA MET A 162 -6.96 -0.05 0.50
C MET A 162 -6.52 0.94 1.57
N GLY A 163 -5.49 1.75 1.32
CA GLY A 163 -5.12 2.87 2.19
C GLY A 163 -6.23 3.90 2.36
N HIS A 164 -6.96 4.24 1.29
CA HIS A 164 -8.16 5.10 1.38
C HIS A 164 -9.27 4.43 2.20
N THR A 165 -9.48 3.14 1.99
CA THR A 165 -10.46 2.35 2.77
C THR A 165 -10.12 2.37 4.27
N TYR A 166 -8.85 2.15 4.62
CA TYR A 166 -8.36 2.22 6.00
C TYR A 166 -8.56 3.61 6.60
N TYR A 167 -8.27 4.67 5.84
CA TYR A 167 -8.53 6.05 6.23
C TYR A 167 -10.01 6.28 6.55
N ARG A 168 -10.93 5.82 5.69
CA ARG A 168 -12.37 5.97 5.93
C ARG A 168 -12.85 5.21 7.17
N ILE A 169 -12.34 3.99 7.40
CA ILE A 169 -12.65 3.21 8.60
C ILE A 169 -12.15 3.95 9.85
N TYR A 170 -10.90 4.44 9.81
CA TYR A 170 -10.30 5.19 10.91
C TYR A 170 -11.13 6.44 11.25
N MET A 171 -11.44 7.26 10.24
CA MET A 171 -12.23 8.47 10.41
C MET A 171 -13.66 8.18 10.87
N TYR A 172 -14.27 7.09 10.40
CA TYR A 172 -15.57 6.65 10.89
C TYR A 172 -15.54 6.41 12.41
N TYR A 173 -14.56 5.66 12.91
CA TYR A 173 -14.47 5.40 14.35
C TYR A 173 -14.19 6.65 15.17
N LEU A 174 -13.32 7.55 14.70
CA LEU A 174 -13.09 8.85 15.36
C LEU A 174 -14.36 9.68 15.45
N ASN A 175 -15.12 9.77 14.34
CA ASN A 175 -16.38 10.53 14.29
C ASN A 175 -17.48 9.93 15.19
N HIS A 176 -17.33 8.67 15.62
CA HIS A 176 -18.21 7.99 16.56
C HIS A 176 -17.61 7.91 17.98
N GLY A 177 -16.70 8.84 18.31
CA GLY A 177 -16.18 9.03 19.67
C GLY A 177 -15.18 7.97 20.13
N LYS A 178 -14.64 7.15 19.22
CA LYS A 178 -13.53 6.24 19.57
C LYS A 178 -12.21 6.99 19.65
N SER A 179 -11.34 6.53 20.52
CA SER A 179 -9.96 7.02 20.60
C SER A 179 -9.16 6.64 19.35
N ALA A 180 -8.08 7.39 19.07
CA ALA A 180 -7.13 7.07 18.01
C ALA A 180 -6.59 5.63 18.11
N GLN A 181 -6.32 5.16 19.34
CA GLN A 181 -5.86 3.79 19.57
C GLN A 181 -6.90 2.74 19.19
N GLN A 182 -8.17 2.96 19.54
CA GLN A 182 -9.28 2.07 19.18
C GLN A 182 -9.54 2.06 17.67
N ALA A 183 -9.53 3.25 17.04
CA ALA A 183 -9.68 3.37 15.60
C ALA A 183 -8.53 2.69 14.85
N HIS A 184 -7.30 2.86 15.32
CA HIS A 184 -6.12 2.18 14.79
C HIS A 184 -6.23 0.65 14.91
N ALA A 185 -6.60 0.14 16.10
CA ALA A 185 -6.79 -1.30 16.30
C ALA A 185 -7.86 -1.88 15.36
N ALA A 186 -8.93 -1.13 15.09
CA ALA A 186 -9.98 -1.55 14.16
C ALA A 186 -9.47 -1.63 12.70
N VAL A 187 -8.62 -0.70 12.28
CA VAL A 187 -7.99 -0.72 10.96
C VAL A 187 -7.05 -1.92 10.81
N VAL A 188 -6.21 -2.19 11.81
CA VAL A 188 -5.31 -3.34 11.82
C VAL A 188 -6.11 -4.65 11.76
N LEU A 189 -7.14 -4.79 12.61
CA LEU A 189 -8.00 -5.98 12.62
C LEU A 189 -8.72 -6.19 11.28
N TYR A 190 -9.21 -5.10 10.67
CA TYR A 190 -9.84 -5.15 9.36
C TYR A 190 -8.88 -5.68 8.28
N GLY A 191 -7.63 -5.21 8.29
CA GLY A 191 -6.58 -5.74 7.41
C GLY A 191 -6.34 -7.22 7.57
N GLN A 192 -6.11 -7.65 8.82
CA GLN A 192 -5.89 -9.06 9.12
C GLN A 192 -7.07 -9.93 8.69
N PHE A 193 -8.30 -9.45 8.88
CA PHE A 193 -9.50 -10.15 8.45
C PHE A 193 -9.60 -10.28 6.94
N LEU A 194 -9.29 -9.22 6.17
CA LEU A 194 -9.31 -9.27 4.71
C LEU A 194 -8.29 -10.25 4.14
N GLU A 195 -7.06 -10.21 4.64
CA GLU A 195 -5.98 -11.14 4.24
C GLU A 195 -6.26 -12.58 4.67
N GLN A 196 -6.97 -12.78 5.79
CA GLN A 196 -7.39 -14.12 6.20
C GLN A 196 -8.57 -14.62 5.37
N THR A 197 -9.38 -13.73 4.79
CA THR A 197 -10.61 -14.10 4.09
C THR A 197 -10.52 -13.83 2.59
N TYR A 198 -11.06 -12.71 2.12
CA TYR A 198 -11.46 -12.48 0.74
C TYR A 198 -10.31 -12.09 -0.19
N LEU A 199 -9.26 -11.43 0.29
CA LEU A 199 -8.12 -11.02 -0.55
C LEU A 199 -6.92 -11.97 -0.44
N GLY A 200 -6.98 -12.96 0.46
CA GLY A 200 -5.84 -13.80 0.76
C GLY A 200 -6.21 -15.26 1.04
N THR A 201 -6.03 -15.70 2.30
CA THR A 201 -5.88 -17.12 2.65
C THR A 201 -7.07 -18.01 2.27
N LEU A 202 -8.31 -17.52 2.32
CA LEU A 202 -9.47 -18.35 1.91
C LEU A 202 -9.65 -18.44 0.39
N ILE A 203 -9.16 -17.48 -0.39
CA ILE A 203 -9.36 -17.45 -1.84
C ILE A 203 -8.13 -17.96 -2.61
N ASN A 204 -6.95 -17.45 -2.27
CA ASN A 204 -5.71 -17.77 -2.97
C ASN A 204 -4.72 -18.57 -2.09
N GLY A 205 -4.96 -18.68 -0.78
CA GLY A 205 -4.12 -19.41 0.18
C GLY A 205 -2.88 -18.64 0.64
N VAL A 206 -2.77 -17.36 0.31
CA VAL A 206 -1.65 -16.48 0.64
C VAL A 206 -2.12 -15.42 1.63
N TYR A 207 -1.30 -15.10 2.61
CA TYR A 207 -1.49 -13.96 3.51
C TYR A 207 -0.29 -13.06 3.32
N SER A 208 -0.50 -11.88 2.72
CA SER A 208 0.58 -11.03 2.27
C SER A 208 0.87 -9.93 3.28
N ASN A 209 2.00 -10.06 3.97
CA ASN A 209 2.45 -9.02 4.89
C ASN A 209 2.83 -7.73 4.15
N ALA A 210 3.26 -7.83 2.88
CA ALA A 210 3.56 -6.67 2.06
C ALA A 210 2.30 -5.90 1.62
N ASP A 211 1.18 -6.59 1.41
CA ASP A 211 -0.12 -5.94 1.13
C ASP A 211 -0.67 -5.21 2.34
N LEU A 212 -0.60 -5.81 3.53
CA LEU A 212 -0.94 -5.11 4.77
C LEU A 212 -0.08 -3.87 4.99
N ALA A 213 1.22 -3.96 4.72
CA ALA A 213 2.11 -2.81 4.80
C ALA A 213 1.74 -1.74 3.76
N GLY A 214 1.38 -2.12 2.54
CA GLY A 214 0.88 -1.21 1.50
C GLY A 214 -0.39 -0.49 1.94
N ASN A 215 -1.38 -1.22 2.48
CA ASN A 215 -2.62 -0.65 3.01
C ASN A 215 -2.33 0.36 4.13
N TYR A 216 -1.43 -0.01 5.05
CA TYR A 216 -1.08 0.82 6.20
C TYR A 216 -0.31 2.08 5.82
N ALA A 217 0.66 1.96 4.90
CA ALA A 217 1.39 3.09 4.33
C ALA A 217 0.44 4.06 3.62
N GLY A 218 -0.52 3.52 2.86
CA GLY A 218 -1.57 4.28 2.21
C GLY A 218 -2.46 5.03 3.20
N TRP A 219 -2.89 4.37 4.28
CA TRP A 219 -3.64 5.01 5.36
C TRP A 219 -2.88 6.21 5.95
N LYS A 220 -1.60 6.03 6.26
CA LYS A 220 -0.73 7.09 6.78
C LYS A 220 -0.59 8.24 5.79
N PHE A 221 -0.50 7.96 4.48
CA PHE A 221 -0.52 8.98 3.44
C PHE A 221 -1.83 9.78 3.42
N TYR A 222 -3.00 9.13 3.44
CA TYR A 222 -4.29 9.83 3.46
C TYR A 222 -4.50 10.65 4.73
N MET A 223 -4.05 10.15 5.89
CA MET A 223 -3.99 10.94 7.13
C MET A 223 -3.08 12.16 6.94
N ASN A 224 -1.90 11.97 6.34
CA ASN A 224 -0.92 13.03 6.19
C ASN A 224 -1.32 14.12 5.19
N LEU A 225 -2.30 13.88 4.32
CA LEU A 225 -2.84 14.92 3.44
C LEU A 225 -3.22 16.18 4.22
N THR A 226 -3.83 16.03 5.40
CA THR A 226 -4.34 17.18 6.18
C THR A 226 -3.96 17.17 7.66
N GLN A 227 -3.26 16.14 8.13
CA GLN A 227 -2.82 16.02 9.52
C GLN A 227 -1.31 15.73 9.58
N SER A 228 -0.64 16.13 10.66
CA SER A 228 0.71 15.64 10.91
C SER A 228 0.67 14.15 11.25
N VAL A 229 1.61 13.37 10.74
CA VAL A 229 1.74 11.95 11.09
C VAL A 229 3.13 11.66 11.61
N LYS A 230 3.24 10.72 12.55
CA LYS A 230 4.53 10.15 12.96
C LYS A 230 4.82 8.93 12.09
N ILE A 231 6.03 8.86 11.54
CA ILE A 231 6.56 7.72 10.80
C ILE A 231 7.97 7.47 11.32
N GLY A 232 8.15 6.33 12.00
CA GLY A 232 9.36 6.05 12.76
C GLY A 232 9.60 7.14 13.81
N ASP A 233 10.82 7.67 13.86
CA ASP A 233 11.20 8.72 14.81
C ASP A 233 10.87 10.13 14.32
N ARG A 234 10.32 10.28 13.12
CA ARG A 234 10.07 11.59 12.49
C ARG A 234 8.59 11.93 12.50
N THR A 235 8.29 13.18 12.84
CA THR A 235 6.97 13.77 12.62
C THR A 235 6.95 14.48 11.29
N HIS A 236 6.11 14.01 10.38
CA HIS A 236 5.87 14.63 9.09
C HIS A 236 4.71 15.63 9.24
N PRO A 237 4.89 16.91 8.85
CA PRO A 237 3.80 17.89 8.83
C PRO A 237 2.73 17.47 7.81
N SER A 238 1.52 18.04 7.90
CA SER A 238 0.51 17.80 6.88
C SER A 238 1.00 18.26 5.50
N LEU A 239 0.64 17.52 4.46
CA LEU A 239 0.99 17.88 3.08
C LEU A 239 0.22 19.13 2.64
N LEU A 240 -1.01 19.28 3.10
CA LEU A 240 -1.89 20.39 2.77
C LEU A 240 -2.29 21.14 4.04
N VAL A 241 -2.44 22.45 3.89
CA VAL A 241 -2.95 23.35 4.93
C VAL A 241 -4.11 24.16 4.36
N LEU A 242 -5.09 24.44 5.20
CA LEU A 242 -6.19 25.34 4.87
C LEU A 242 -5.85 26.73 5.40
N ASN A 243 -5.45 27.63 4.51
CA ASN A 243 -5.04 28.99 4.83
C ASN A 243 -6.03 29.99 4.22
N GLU A 244 -6.59 30.88 5.04
CA GLU A 244 -7.62 31.87 4.62
C GLU A 244 -8.77 31.25 3.81
N GLY A 245 -9.17 30.02 4.19
CA GLY A 245 -10.23 29.29 3.51
C GLY A 245 -9.85 28.66 2.17
N LYS A 246 -8.55 28.64 1.80
CA LYS A 246 -8.03 27.99 0.60
C LYS A 246 -7.03 26.89 0.97
N TRP A 247 -7.10 25.77 0.26
CA TRP A 247 -6.12 24.71 0.39
C TRP A 247 -4.84 25.07 -0.35
N GLU A 248 -3.70 24.82 0.27
CA GLU A 248 -2.39 24.96 -0.33
C GLU A 248 -1.45 23.84 0.14
N PHE A 249 -0.40 23.56 -0.64
CA PHE A 249 0.66 22.70 -0.15
C PHE A 249 1.39 23.36 1.01
N SER A 250 1.70 22.59 2.03
CA SER A 250 2.61 23.02 3.09
C SER A 250 3.99 23.34 2.51
N LYS A 251 4.64 24.37 3.06
CA LYS A 251 5.96 24.86 2.59
C LYS A 251 7.07 23.80 2.66
N LEU A 252 6.87 22.74 3.45
CA LEU A 252 7.84 21.67 3.66
C LEU A 252 7.67 20.49 2.69
N VAL A 253 6.68 20.53 1.80
CA VAL A 253 6.46 19.46 0.82
C VAL A 253 7.50 19.50 -0.29
N ASN A 254 8.23 18.40 -0.45
CA ASN A 254 9.11 18.21 -1.59
C ASN A 254 8.39 17.40 -2.68
N ARG A 255 8.24 18.01 -3.87
CA ARG A 255 7.57 17.42 -5.03
C ARG A 255 8.13 16.06 -5.44
N GLU A 256 9.45 15.90 -5.40
CA GLU A 256 10.15 14.69 -5.85
C GLU A 256 10.24 13.61 -4.76
N MET A 257 10.04 13.99 -3.50
CA MET A 257 10.20 13.08 -2.36
C MET A 257 8.87 12.80 -1.65
N LEU A 258 7.74 13.21 -2.22
CA LEU A 258 6.41 13.15 -1.58
C LEU A 258 6.05 11.75 -1.06
N LEU A 259 6.32 10.69 -1.83
CA LEU A 259 6.02 9.31 -1.44
C LEU A 259 7.12 8.65 -0.61
N LYS A 260 8.37 9.15 -0.63
CA LYS A 260 9.51 8.49 0.03
C LYS A 260 9.24 8.12 1.49
N PRO A 261 8.60 8.96 2.34
CA PRO A 261 8.38 8.63 3.74
C PRO A 261 7.54 7.37 3.99
N TYR A 262 6.73 6.95 3.01
CA TYR A 262 5.77 5.86 3.20
C TYR A 262 6.24 4.52 2.62
N LEU A 263 7.33 4.54 1.86
CA LEU A 263 7.84 3.36 1.16
C LEU A 263 9.08 2.83 1.88
N SER A 264 9.13 1.51 2.03
CA SER A 264 10.20 0.79 2.71
C SER A 264 10.25 -0.66 2.22
N ASP A 265 11.21 -1.44 2.72
CA ASP A 265 11.28 -2.88 2.48
C ASP A 265 10.10 -3.66 3.06
N ASN A 266 9.21 -3.05 3.85
CA ASN A 266 7.94 -3.66 4.20
C ASN A 266 7.08 -3.98 2.96
N LEU A 267 7.32 -3.35 1.81
CA LEU A 267 6.60 -3.64 0.57
C LEU A 267 7.24 -4.77 -0.25
N ASN A 268 8.41 -5.27 0.16
CA ASN A 268 9.15 -6.29 -0.56
C ASN A 268 8.84 -7.68 0.01
N GLU A 269 8.12 -8.53 -0.73
CA GLU A 269 7.72 -9.88 -0.30
C GLU A 269 8.89 -10.86 -0.08
N ALA A 270 10.10 -10.56 -0.53
CA ALA A 270 11.26 -11.36 -0.16
C ALA A 270 11.79 -11.01 1.25
N PHE A 271 11.63 -9.76 1.68
CA PHE A 271 12.04 -9.26 3.00
C PHE A 271 10.92 -9.25 4.03
N ASN A 272 9.68 -9.02 3.59
CA ASN A 272 8.44 -9.05 4.37
C ASN A 272 7.50 -10.16 3.85
N PRO A 273 7.84 -11.43 4.11
CA PRO A 273 7.31 -12.55 3.34
C PRO A 273 5.87 -12.91 3.66
N CYS A 274 5.22 -13.47 2.66
CA CYS A 274 3.88 -14.00 2.78
C CYS A 274 3.85 -15.29 3.61
N ARG A 275 2.71 -15.53 4.25
CA ARG A 275 2.37 -16.84 4.82
C ARG A 275 1.58 -17.63 3.77
N TYR A 276 2.07 -18.81 3.43
CA TYR A 276 1.40 -19.72 2.49
C TYR A 276 0.71 -20.88 3.24
N SER A 277 -0.55 -21.16 2.91
CA SER A 277 -1.30 -22.31 3.44
C SER A 277 -1.06 -23.62 2.66
N PHE A 278 -0.38 -23.54 1.51
CA PHE A 278 -0.18 -24.65 0.58
C PHE A 278 1.28 -24.74 0.12
N MET A 279 1.70 -25.95 -0.27
CA MET A 279 2.93 -26.25 -1.02
C MET A 279 4.22 -25.52 -0.58
N ARG A 280 4.34 -25.13 0.70
CA ARG A 280 5.48 -24.38 1.24
C ARG A 280 6.82 -25.03 0.92
N GLY A 281 6.93 -26.34 1.07
CA GLY A 281 8.15 -27.07 0.72
C GLY A 281 8.55 -26.91 -0.74
N GLN A 282 7.59 -26.85 -1.67
CA GLN A 282 7.85 -26.58 -3.08
C GLN A 282 8.29 -25.13 -3.29
N ILE A 283 7.59 -24.16 -2.71
CA ILE A 283 7.96 -22.74 -2.83
C ILE A 283 9.38 -22.52 -2.29
N ARG A 284 9.69 -23.07 -1.11
CA ARG A 284 11.04 -23.01 -0.52
C ARG A 284 12.10 -23.67 -1.39
N ARG A 285 11.81 -24.81 -2.03
CA ARG A 285 12.71 -25.41 -3.02
C ARG A 285 12.98 -24.47 -4.19
N GLN A 286 11.97 -23.73 -4.66
CA GLN A 286 12.18 -22.74 -5.71
C GLN A 286 12.97 -21.54 -5.19
N VAL A 287 12.68 -21.01 -4.01
CA VAL A 287 13.49 -19.94 -3.37
C VAL A 287 14.97 -20.35 -3.30
N LYS A 288 15.28 -21.60 -2.88
CA LYS A 288 16.66 -22.12 -2.82
C LYS A 288 17.41 -22.03 -4.15
N LYS A 289 16.73 -22.24 -5.29
CA LYS A 289 17.35 -22.11 -6.63
C LYS A 289 17.75 -20.69 -7.00
N ARG A 290 17.29 -19.68 -6.25
CA ARG A 290 17.54 -18.26 -6.49
C ARG A 290 18.56 -17.67 -5.51
N CYS A 291 18.97 -18.44 -4.50
CA CYS A 291 19.86 -17.97 -3.45
C CYS A 291 21.21 -17.47 -3.97
N ASP A 292 21.78 -18.12 -4.99
CA ASP A 292 23.02 -17.66 -5.62
C ASP A 292 22.93 -16.21 -6.09
N ALA A 293 21.80 -15.80 -6.67
CA ALA A 293 21.62 -14.43 -7.14
C ALA A 293 21.56 -13.46 -5.96
N TRP A 294 20.83 -13.80 -4.91
CA TRP A 294 20.74 -12.99 -3.69
C TRP A 294 22.10 -12.85 -2.98
N ILE A 295 22.83 -13.94 -2.81
CA ILE A 295 24.13 -13.95 -2.13
C ILE A 295 25.17 -13.16 -2.95
N LYS A 296 25.26 -13.41 -4.27
CA LYS A 296 26.30 -12.82 -5.10
C LYS A 296 26.02 -11.38 -5.50
N ARG A 297 24.75 -11.00 -5.73
CA ARG A 297 24.39 -9.67 -6.26
C ARG A 297 23.94 -8.69 -5.20
N GLU A 298 23.17 -9.16 -4.22
CA GLU A 298 22.66 -8.32 -3.12
C GLU A 298 23.50 -8.47 -1.84
N GLY A 299 24.55 -9.29 -1.85
CA GLY A 299 25.40 -9.52 -0.68
C GLY A 299 24.65 -10.18 0.48
N LEU A 300 23.58 -10.94 0.19
CA LEU A 300 22.71 -11.50 1.22
C LEU A 300 23.49 -12.40 2.20
N THR A 301 23.35 -12.14 3.49
CA THR A 301 23.84 -12.99 4.58
C THR A 301 22.67 -13.43 5.46
N GLN A 302 22.88 -14.46 6.28
CA GLN A 302 21.86 -14.89 7.23
C GLN A 302 21.48 -13.78 8.22
N GLN A 303 22.46 -12.98 8.66
CA GLN A 303 22.24 -11.84 9.53
C GLN A 303 21.32 -10.79 8.87
N ILE A 304 21.59 -10.42 7.62
CA ILE A 304 20.76 -9.47 6.87
C ILE A 304 19.32 -9.98 6.76
N VAL A 305 19.13 -11.29 6.53
CA VAL A 305 17.78 -11.86 6.48
C VAL A 305 17.05 -11.70 7.81
N GLN A 306 17.70 -11.99 8.94
CA GLN A 306 17.08 -11.86 10.26
C GLN A 306 16.76 -10.39 10.58
N GLU A 307 17.69 -9.49 10.33
CA GLU A 307 17.49 -8.05 10.51
C GLU A 307 16.31 -7.54 9.68
N LYS A 308 16.18 -7.98 8.43
CA LYS A 308 15.05 -7.60 7.56
C LYS A 308 13.72 -8.17 8.04
N LEU A 309 13.69 -9.41 8.53
CA LEU A 309 12.46 -10.00 9.10
C LEU A 309 12.03 -9.27 10.37
N GLU A 310 12.98 -8.89 11.23
CA GLU A 310 12.71 -8.10 12.44
C GLU A 310 12.24 -6.68 12.09
N GLU A 311 12.97 -5.98 11.21
CA GLU A 311 12.64 -4.65 10.72
C GLU A 311 11.24 -4.61 10.13
N THR A 312 10.92 -5.55 9.24
CA THR A 312 9.66 -5.55 8.49
C THR A 312 8.48 -6.11 9.26
N SER A 313 8.69 -6.74 10.41
CA SER A 313 7.61 -7.19 11.31
C SER A 313 6.76 -6.03 11.86
N ARG A 314 7.28 -4.80 11.77
CA ARG A 314 6.59 -3.56 12.09
C ARG A 314 6.75 -2.57 10.94
N TRP A 315 5.74 -1.72 10.75
CA TRP A 315 5.83 -0.65 9.77
C TRP A 315 6.35 0.59 10.49
N HIS A 316 7.64 0.88 10.34
CA HIS A 316 8.33 1.96 11.07
C HIS A 316 8.04 1.95 12.59
N GLY A 317 8.08 0.75 13.20
CA GLY A 317 7.81 0.56 14.63
C GLY A 317 6.33 0.37 15.01
N GLU A 318 5.41 0.61 14.08
CA GLU A 318 3.97 0.47 14.32
C GLU A 318 3.46 -0.93 13.95
N ASN A 319 2.45 -1.40 14.70
CA ASN A 319 1.76 -2.64 14.38
C ASN A 319 0.80 -2.39 13.22
N TYR A 320 1.08 -2.98 12.06
CA TYR A 320 0.23 -2.91 10.88
C TYR A 320 -0.55 -4.20 10.61
N GLY A 321 -0.44 -5.19 11.50
CA GLY A 321 -1.12 -6.48 11.39
C GLY A 321 -0.25 -7.64 10.93
N HIS A 322 1.07 -7.45 10.82
CA HIS A 322 2.03 -8.48 10.44
C HIS A 322 1.77 -9.81 11.17
N TRP A 323 1.77 -10.91 10.40
CA TRP A 323 1.63 -12.24 10.95
C TRP A 323 2.39 -13.28 10.11
N LEU A 324 3.40 -13.89 10.73
CA LEU A 324 4.22 -14.91 10.10
C LEU A 324 4.65 -15.98 11.12
N PRO A 325 3.83 -17.01 11.36
CA PRO A 325 4.23 -18.15 12.18
C PRO A 325 5.45 -18.87 11.58
N THR A 326 6.41 -19.24 12.42
CA THR A 326 7.69 -19.82 12.00
C THR A 326 7.53 -21.10 11.17
N ASP A 327 6.57 -21.95 11.52
CA ASP A 327 6.24 -23.20 10.81
C ASP A 327 5.73 -22.96 9.37
N ASN A 328 5.13 -21.79 9.15
CA ASN A 328 4.51 -21.40 7.89
C ASN A 328 5.36 -20.45 7.06
N ALA A 329 6.46 -19.94 7.61
CA ALA A 329 7.28 -18.93 6.96
C ALA A 329 8.00 -19.48 5.73
N VAL A 330 7.95 -18.74 4.62
CA VAL A 330 8.77 -18.98 3.43
C VAL A 330 9.63 -17.75 3.26
N THR A 331 10.90 -17.85 3.65
CA THR A 331 11.80 -16.69 3.76
C THR A 331 13.12 -16.96 3.03
N LEU A 332 13.92 -15.90 2.87
CA LEU A 332 15.29 -16.00 2.37
C LEU A 332 16.23 -16.80 3.30
N ASN A 333 15.82 -17.16 4.52
CA ASN A 333 16.61 -18.08 5.37
C ASN A 333 16.77 -19.45 4.73
N ALA A 334 15.91 -19.82 3.77
CA ALA A 334 16.07 -21.02 2.96
C ALA A 334 17.45 -21.09 2.26
N CYS A 335 18.11 -19.95 2.02
CA CYS A 335 19.45 -19.87 1.46
C CYS A 335 20.56 -20.36 2.39
N PHE A 336 20.31 -20.41 3.70
CA PHE A 336 21.29 -20.73 4.73
C PHE A 336 20.92 -21.98 5.53
N GLY A 337 20.17 -22.89 4.91
CA GLY A 337 19.72 -24.13 5.57
C GLY A 337 18.47 -23.98 6.43
N GLY A 338 17.85 -22.79 6.47
CA GLY A 338 16.56 -22.56 7.12
C GLY A 338 15.44 -23.41 6.51
N GLN A 339 14.49 -23.80 7.35
CA GLN A 339 13.33 -24.60 6.96
C GLN A 339 12.21 -23.83 6.28
#